data_AF-A0A3S9LJP8-F1
#
_entry.id   AF-A0A3S9LJP8-F1
#
_cell.length_a   1.000
_cell.length_b   1.000
_cell.length_c   1.000
_cell.angle_alpha   90.00
_cell.angle_beta   90.00
_cell.angle_gamma   90.00
#
_symmetry.space_group_name_H-M   'P 1'
#
loop_
_entity.id
_entity.type
_entity.pdbx_description
1 polymer ?
#
loop_
_entity_poly.entity_id
_entity_poly.type
_entity_poly.pdbx_seq_one_letter_code
_entity_poly.pdbx_strand_id
1 'polypeptide(L)'
;MLRAVAAQTATLSATVHLLWAWPRLGDPADARPYVFLLAGVFTVAVAVATLRADEYRRLYALGAGTLGAFLVGYVGWHSGSLINALAAEPLAIVGKGAEIVGVVAFLALYRLAPPTSVVLERRDGERAEGDSA
;
A
#
# COMPACT_ATOMS: atom_id res chain seq x y z
N MET A 1 -7.40 0.07 -15.39
CA MET A 1 -6.39 -1.00 -15.25
C MET A 1 -5.37 -0.71 -14.16
N LEU A 2 -4.62 0.40 -14.21
CA LEU A 2 -3.60 0.70 -13.18
C LEU A 2 -4.12 0.72 -11.73
N ARG A 3 -5.31 1.28 -11.47
CA ARG A 3 -5.95 1.25 -10.13
C ARG A 3 -6.20 -0.17 -9.63
N ALA A 4 -6.59 -1.07 -10.51
CA ALA A 4 -6.79 -2.49 -10.17
C ALA A 4 -5.46 -3.17 -9.85
N VAL A 5 -4.42 -2.95 -10.66
CA VAL A 5 -3.06 -3.48 -10.41
C VAL A 5 -2.52 -2.98 -9.07
N ALA A 6 -2.65 -1.68 -8.79
CA ALA A 6 -2.22 -1.08 -7.53
C ALA A 6 -2.97 -1.69 -6.33
N ALA A 7 -4.30 -1.86 -6.45
CA ALA A 7 -5.10 -2.47 -5.38
C ALA A 7 -4.77 -3.97 -5.17
N GLN A 8 -4.58 -4.74 -6.25
CA GLN A 8 -4.24 -6.16 -6.19
C GLN A 8 -2.88 -6.37 -5.54
N THR A 9 -1.87 -5.61 -5.94
CA THR A 9 -0.51 -5.69 -5.38
C THR A 9 -0.46 -5.23 -3.92
N ALA A 10 -1.18 -4.17 -3.57
CA ALA A 10 -1.33 -3.73 -2.17
C ALA A 10 -2.01 -4.81 -1.31
N THR A 11 -3.08 -5.42 -1.82
CA THR A 11 -3.80 -6.50 -1.12
C THR A 11 -2.92 -7.74 -0.95
N LEU A 12 -2.15 -8.09 -1.98
CA LEU A 12 -1.21 -9.20 -1.93
C LEU A 12 -0.09 -8.94 -0.90
N SER A 13 0.51 -7.75 -0.92
CA SER A 13 1.51 -7.34 0.09
C SER A 13 0.92 -7.38 1.50
N ALA A 14 -0.28 -6.85 1.72
CA ALA A 14 -0.95 -6.91 3.01
C ALA A 14 -1.18 -8.35 3.46
N THR A 15 -1.63 -9.22 2.56
CA THR A 15 -1.84 -10.65 2.84
C THR A 15 -0.56 -11.33 3.28
N VAL A 16 0.57 -11.08 2.60
CA VAL A 16 1.88 -11.63 2.97
C VAL A 16 2.27 -11.21 4.38
N HIS A 17 2.12 -9.92 4.73
CA HIS A 17 2.45 -9.43 6.07
C HIS A 17 1.52 -9.99 7.15
N LEU A 18 0.23 -10.16 6.84
CA LEU A 18 -0.73 -10.77 7.77
C LEU A 18 -0.43 -12.25 8.00
N LEU A 19 -0.13 -13.02 6.94
CA LEU A 19 0.28 -14.42 7.06
C LEU A 19 1.59 -14.58 7.83
N TRP A 20 2.51 -13.62 7.68
CA TRP A 20 3.75 -13.59 8.47
C TRP A 20 3.48 -13.24 9.93
N ALA A 21 2.65 -12.24 10.20
CA ALA A 21 2.39 -11.74 11.56
C ALA A 21 1.54 -12.71 12.38
N TRP A 22 0.50 -13.30 11.78
CA TRP A 22 -0.51 -14.13 12.46
C TRP A 22 0.06 -15.20 13.41
N PRO A 23 0.97 -16.10 12.98
CA PRO A 23 1.52 -17.14 13.86
C PRO A 23 2.42 -16.58 14.98
N ARG A 24 2.81 -15.30 14.92
CA ARG A 24 3.76 -14.66 15.84
C ARG A 24 3.10 -13.74 16.87
N LEU A 25 1.76 -13.58 16.82
CA LEU A 25 1.02 -12.71 17.75
C LEU A 25 1.08 -13.19 19.21
N GLY A 26 1.43 -14.45 19.47
CA GLY A 26 1.53 -15.02 20.82
C GLY A 26 2.81 -14.66 21.57
N ASP A 27 3.78 -13.99 20.93
CA ASP A 27 5.04 -13.59 21.55
C ASP A 27 5.01 -12.09 21.92
N PRO A 28 4.75 -11.74 23.20
CA PRO A 28 4.63 -10.34 23.61
C PRO A 28 5.98 -9.60 23.63
N ALA A 29 7.11 -10.30 23.61
CA ALA A 29 8.43 -9.67 23.53
C ALA A 29 8.71 -9.13 22.12
N ASP A 30 8.00 -9.63 21.12
CA ASP A 30 8.12 -9.20 19.73
C ASP A 30 6.98 -8.25 19.35
N ALA A 31 7.29 -6.95 19.23
CA ALA A 31 6.31 -5.96 18.82
C ALA A 31 5.97 -5.99 17.31
N ARG A 32 6.80 -6.65 16.48
CA ARG A 32 6.70 -6.59 15.01
C ARG A 32 5.38 -7.14 14.47
N PRO A 33 4.88 -8.30 14.92
CA PRO A 33 3.64 -8.87 14.41
C PRO A 33 2.46 -7.90 14.54
N TYR A 34 2.39 -7.16 15.65
CA TYR A 34 1.35 -6.15 15.87
C TYR A 34 1.46 -4.97 14.88
N VAL A 35 2.67 -4.48 14.65
CA VAL A 35 2.92 -3.40 13.68
C VAL A 35 2.59 -3.85 12.27
N PHE A 36 2.99 -5.06 11.87
CA PHE A 36 2.69 -5.60 10.54
C PHE A 36 1.21 -5.92 10.35
N LEU A 37 0.50 -6.32 11.40
CA LEU A 37 -0.94 -6.49 11.37
C LEU A 37 -1.64 -5.14 11.12
N LEU A 38 -1.27 -4.10 11.87
CA LEU A 38 -1.82 -2.75 11.67
C LEU A 38 -1.48 -2.21 10.26
N ALA A 39 -0.24 -2.37 9.83
CA ALA A 39 0.21 -1.93 8.51
C ALA A 39 -0.50 -2.70 7.38
N GLY A 40 -0.78 -3.99 7.56
CA GLY A 40 -1.57 -4.81 6.64
C GLY A 40 -3.00 -4.28 6.51
N VAL A 41 -3.69 -4.04 7.63
CA VAL A 41 -5.04 -3.45 7.63
C VAL A 41 -5.05 -2.09 6.95
N PHE A 42 -4.07 -1.24 7.26
CA PHE A 42 -3.93 0.08 6.63
C PHE A 42 -3.71 -0.03 5.12
N THR A 43 -2.87 -0.95 4.67
CA THR A 43 -2.60 -1.18 3.24
C THR A 43 -3.86 -1.66 2.50
N VAL A 44 -4.68 -2.50 3.13
CA VAL A 44 -6.00 -2.88 2.57
C VAL A 44 -6.93 -1.67 2.48
N ALA A 45 -6.96 -0.80 3.49
CA ALA A 45 -7.76 0.42 3.45
C ALA A 45 -7.34 1.34 2.29
N VAL A 46 -6.03 1.49 2.05
CA VAL A 46 -5.50 2.22 0.89
C VAL A 46 -5.92 1.56 -0.43
N ALA A 47 -5.90 0.23 -0.53
CA ALA A 47 -6.35 -0.50 -1.72
C ALA A 47 -7.84 -0.26 -2.00
N VAL A 48 -8.70 -0.35 -0.98
CA VAL A 48 -10.14 -0.08 -1.09
C VAL A 48 -10.40 1.37 -1.50
N ALA A 49 -9.73 2.32 -0.86
CA ALA A 49 -9.83 3.74 -1.21
C ALA A 49 -9.38 3.96 -2.67
N THR A 50 -8.32 3.28 -3.11
CA THR A 50 -7.80 3.38 -4.49
C THR A 50 -8.80 2.90 -5.51
N LEU A 51 -9.72 2.00 -5.17
CA LEU A 51 -10.79 1.55 -6.07
C LEU A 51 -12.06 2.40 -5.98
N ARG A 52 -12.33 3.03 -4.82
CA ARG A 52 -13.58 3.77 -4.58
C ARG A 52 -13.52 5.26 -4.80
N ALA A 53 -12.37 5.89 -4.52
CA ALA A 53 -12.24 7.34 -4.62
C ALA A 53 -12.16 7.80 -6.09
N ASP A 54 -12.61 9.01 -6.38
CA ASP A 54 -12.21 9.69 -7.63
C ASP A 54 -10.71 9.97 -7.61
N GLU A 55 -10.15 10.39 -8.75
CA GLU A 55 -8.70 10.53 -8.92
C GLU A 55 -8.05 11.39 -7.83
N TYR A 56 -7.44 10.76 -6.83
CA TYR A 56 -6.90 11.46 -5.67
C TYR A 56 -5.39 11.27 -5.59
N ARG A 57 -4.63 12.20 -6.18
CA ARG A 57 -3.18 12.10 -6.30
C ARG A 57 -2.44 11.84 -4.97
N ARG A 58 -2.89 12.44 -3.86
CA ARG A 58 -2.32 12.18 -2.52
C ARG A 58 -2.51 10.74 -2.04
N LEU A 59 -3.62 10.10 -2.42
CA LEU A 59 -3.87 8.68 -2.11
C LEU A 59 -2.87 7.77 -2.83
N TYR A 60 -2.50 8.10 -4.07
CA TYR A 60 -1.50 7.34 -4.81
C TYR A 60 -0.09 7.50 -4.22
N ALA A 61 0.27 8.72 -3.80
CA ALA A 61 1.51 8.95 -3.06
C ALA A 61 1.55 8.16 -1.74
N LEU A 62 0.42 8.10 -1.02
CA LEU A 62 0.29 7.31 0.20
C LEU A 62 0.49 5.81 -0.07
N GLY A 63 -0.14 5.28 -1.12
CA GLY A 63 0.04 3.88 -1.54
C GLY A 63 1.49 3.56 -1.90
N ALA A 64 2.13 4.39 -2.71
CA ALA A 64 3.55 4.24 -3.05
C ALA A 64 4.45 4.32 -1.81
N GLY A 65 4.20 5.28 -0.91
CA GLY A 65 4.97 5.44 0.32
C GLY A 65 4.81 4.26 1.28
N THR A 66 3.60 3.72 1.40
CA THR A 66 3.30 2.56 2.27
C THR A 66 4.06 1.32 1.81
N LEU A 67 3.96 0.99 0.52
CA LEU A 67 4.70 -0.15 -0.05
C LEU A 67 6.22 0.08 -0.05
N GLY A 68 6.65 1.33 -0.29
CA GLY A 68 8.05 1.73 -0.19
C GLY A 68 8.61 1.55 1.21
N ALA A 69 7.84 1.83 2.25
CA ALA A 69 8.24 1.62 3.64
C ALA A 69 8.50 0.14 3.95
N PHE A 70 7.68 -0.78 3.42
CA PHE A 70 7.92 -2.22 3.57
C PHE A 70 9.20 -2.68 2.85
N LEU A 71 9.51 -2.10 1.69
CA LEU A 71 10.74 -2.42 0.95
C LEU A 71 11.98 -1.93 1.70
N VAL A 72 12.00 -0.65 2.06
CA VAL A 72 13.13 -0.03 2.76
C VAL A 72 13.32 -0.67 4.14
N GLY A 73 12.23 -0.93 4.85
CA GLY A 73 12.26 -1.62 6.14
C GLY A 73 12.86 -3.03 6.02
N TYR A 74 12.50 -3.78 4.97
CA TYR A 74 13.05 -5.12 4.75
C TYR A 74 14.56 -5.10 4.48
N VAL A 75 15.05 -4.12 3.70
CA VAL A 75 16.49 -3.94 3.43
C VAL A 75 17.23 -3.53 4.70
N GLY A 76 16.70 -2.56 5.46
CA GLY A 76 17.29 -2.13 6.72
C GLY A 76 17.37 -3.27 7.75
N TRP A 77 16.40 -4.19 7.72
CA TRP A 77 16.34 -5.34 8.61
C TRP A 77 17.37 -6.43 8.26
N HIS A 78 17.56 -6.73 6.97
CA HIS A 78 18.38 -7.86 6.50
C HIS A 78 19.77 -7.44 6.00
N SER A 79 20.32 -6.37 6.57
CA SER A 79 21.54 -5.68 6.13
C SER A 79 22.79 -6.56 5.93
N GLY A 80 22.82 -7.77 6.52
CA GLY A 80 23.92 -8.74 6.36
C GLY A 80 23.81 -9.69 5.16
N SER A 81 22.60 -10.02 4.66
CA SER A 81 22.41 -10.83 3.44
C SER A 81 20.94 -10.88 3.01
N LEU A 82 20.57 -9.99 2.08
CA LEU A 82 19.22 -9.93 1.51
C LEU A 82 18.86 -11.20 0.73
N ILE A 83 19.84 -11.77 0.01
CA ILE A 83 19.66 -12.94 -0.85
C ILE A 83 19.35 -14.17 0.00
N ASN A 84 20.08 -14.38 1.09
CA ASN A 84 19.84 -15.53 1.97
C ASN A 84 18.49 -15.41 2.67
N ALA A 85 18.10 -14.20 3.08
CA ALA A 85 16.79 -13.94 3.67
C ALA A 85 15.64 -14.28 2.70
N LEU A 86 15.74 -13.83 1.45
CA LEU A 86 14.74 -14.15 0.42
C LEU A 86 14.70 -15.64 0.08
N ALA A 87 15.85 -16.30 0.00
CA ALA A 87 15.92 -17.74 -0.27
C ALA A 87 15.31 -18.59 0.86
N ALA A 88 15.43 -18.12 2.11
CA ALA A 88 14.87 -18.80 3.27
C ALA A 88 13.36 -18.57 3.44
N GLU A 89 12.81 -17.52 2.84
CA GLU A 89 11.42 -17.09 3.07
C GLU A 89 10.66 -16.85 1.76
N PRO A 90 9.99 -17.89 1.20
CA PRO A 90 9.23 -17.76 -0.05
C PRO A 90 8.14 -16.68 -0.02
N LEU A 91 7.52 -16.47 1.14
CA LEU A 91 6.55 -15.39 1.35
C LEU A 91 7.18 -14.01 1.15
N ALA A 92 8.45 -13.82 1.54
CA ALA A 92 9.15 -12.56 1.33
C ALA A 92 9.36 -12.28 -0.16
N ILE A 93 9.66 -13.29 -0.97
CA ILE A 93 9.77 -13.13 -2.44
C ILE A 93 8.45 -12.60 -3.03
N VAL A 94 7.33 -13.22 -2.66
CA VAL A 94 6.00 -12.78 -3.10
C VAL A 94 5.69 -11.36 -2.64
N GLY A 95 5.96 -11.06 -1.36
CA GLY A 95 5.73 -9.73 -0.79
C GLY A 95 6.53 -8.64 -1.47
N LYS A 96 7.85 -8.83 -1.65
CA LYS A 96 8.71 -7.84 -2.29
C LYS A 96 8.38 -7.66 -3.77
N GLY A 97 8.05 -8.74 -4.48
CA GLY A 97 7.57 -8.66 -5.86
C GLY A 97 6.30 -7.83 -5.98
N ALA A 98 5.32 -8.09 -5.12
CA ALA A 98 4.07 -7.32 -5.06
C ALA A 98 4.32 -5.84 -4.72
N GLU A 99 5.17 -5.56 -3.73
CA GLU A 99 5.49 -4.19 -3.32
C GLU A 99 6.16 -3.40 -4.45
N ILE A 100 7.14 -3.98 -5.16
CA ILE A 100 7.81 -3.31 -6.28
C ILE A 100 6.81 -2.95 -7.38
N VAL A 101 5.99 -3.91 -7.81
CA VAL A 101 4.98 -3.68 -8.85
C VAL A 101 3.95 -2.65 -8.39
N GLY A 102 3.52 -2.73 -7.13
CA GLY A 102 2.57 -1.79 -6.53
C GLY A 102 3.12 -0.37 -6.43
N VAL A 103 4.37 -0.20 -6.00
CA VAL A 103 5.05 1.12 -5.98
C VAL A 103 5.06 1.72 -7.38
N VAL A 104 5.47 0.95 -8.39
CA VAL A 104 5.49 1.43 -9.78
C VAL A 104 4.08 1.82 -10.25
N ALA A 105 3.06 1.01 -9.96
CA ALA A 105 1.68 1.31 -10.32
C ALA A 105 1.14 2.58 -9.64
N PHE A 106 1.41 2.75 -8.33
CA PHE A 106 1.01 3.95 -7.60
C PHE A 106 1.76 5.20 -8.06
N LEU A 107 3.04 5.10 -8.38
CA LEU A 107 3.80 6.22 -8.93
C LEU A 107 3.32 6.60 -10.33
N ALA A 108 2.98 5.62 -11.18
CA ALA A 108 2.37 5.89 -12.48
C ALA A 108 1.03 6.63 -12.32
N LEU A 109 0.16 6.18 -11.41
CA LEU A 109 -1.09 6.88 -11.09
C LEU A 109 -0.85 8.28 -10.54
N TYR A 110 0.13 8.45 -9.65
CA TYR A 110 0.52 9.76 -9.13
C TYR A 110 0.99 10.73 -10.22
N ARG A 111 1.68 10.23 -11.25
CA ARG A 111 2.17 11.05 -12.36
C ARG A 111 1.06 11.43 -13.34
N LEU A 112 0.08 10.55 -13.54
CA LEU A 112 -1.02 10.77 -14.48
C LEU A 112 -2.18 11.57 -13.86
N ALA A 113 -2.36 11.50 -12.54
CA ALA A 113 -3.48 12.15 -11.87
C ALA A 113 -3.36 13.69 -11.85
N PRO A 114 -4.49 14.41 -12.04
CA PRO A 114 -4.55 15.86 -11.82
C PRO A 114 -4.14 16.25 -10.39
N PRO A 115 -3.70 17.50 -10.16
CA PRO A 115 -3.51 18.02 -8.82
C PRO A 115 -4.78 17.88 -7.99
N THR A 116 -4.62 17.45 -6.73
CA THR A 116 -5.76 17.14 -5.85
C THR A 116 -6.69 18.32 -5.61
N SER A 117 -6.18 19.56 -5.65
CA SER A 117 -7.00 20.78 -5.52
C SER A 117 -8.08 20.87 -6.61
N VAL A 118 -7.74 20.54 -7.86
CA VAL A 118 -8.65 20.59 -9.01
C VAL A 118 -9.81 19.60 -8.85
N VAL A 119 -9.54 18.44 -8.27
CA VAL A 119 -10.55 17.40 -8.06
C VAL A 119 -11.49 17.78 -6.92
N LEU A 120 -10.96 18.39 -5.85
CA LEU A 120 -11.77 18.90 -4.74
C LEU A 120 -12.68 20.04 -5.20
N GLU A 121 -12.15 20.99 -5.97
CA GLU A 121 -12.90 22.13 -6.50
C GLU A 121 -14.08 21.68 -7.38
N ARG A 122 -13.88 20.68 -8.24
CA ARG A 122 -14.96 20.09 -9.05
C ARG A 122 -16.06 19.48 -8.18
N ARG A 123 -15.68 18.72 -7.15
CA ARG A 123 -16.62 18.07 -6.23
C ARG A 123 -17.42 19.09 -5.40
N ASP A 124 -16.78 20.19 -5.00
CA ASP A 124 -17.46 21.25 -4.26
C ASP A 124 -18.45 22.01 -5.16
N GLY A 125 -18.10 22.22 -6.43
CA GLY A 125 -19.02 22.75 -7.44
C GLY A 125 -20.26 21.88 -7.67
N GLU A 126 -20.07 20.57 -7.87
CA GLU A 126 -21.16 19.60 -8.07
C GLU A 126 -22.11 19.54 -6.86
N ARG A 127 -21.58 19.67 -5.64
CA ARG A 127 -22.39 19.72 -4.41
C ARG A 127 -23.22 20.99 -4.30
N ALA A 128 -22.64 22.14 -4.61
CA ALA A 128 -23.35 23.42 -4.56
C ALA A 128 -24.50 23.47 -5.57
N GLU A 129 -24.30 22.89 -6.75
CA GLU A 129 -25.35 22.79 -7.79
C GLU A 129 -26.48 21.84 -7.36
N GLY A 130 -26.15 20.73 -6.70
CA GLY A 130 -27.15 19.79 -6.16
C GLY A 130 -28.00 20.34 -5.00
N ASP A 131 -27.46 21.22 -4.16
CA ASP A 131 -28.20 21.91 -3.09
C ASP A 131 -29.09 23.07 -3.61
N SER A 132 -28.86 23.49 -4.86
CA SER A 132 -29.60 24.60 -5.50
C SER A 132 -30.81 24.15 -6.33
N ALA A 133 -31.03 22.83 -6.45
CA ALA A 133 -32.08 22.20 -7.26
C ALA A 133 -33.15 21.55 -6.38
#